data_AF-A0A929FVF5-F1
#
_entry.id   AF-A0A929FVF5-F1
#
_cell.length_a   1.000
_cell.length_b   1.000
_cell.length_c   1.000
_cell.angle_alpha   90.00
_cell.angle_beta   90.00
_cell.angle_gamma   90.00
#
_symmetry.space_group_name_H-M   'P 1'
#
loop_
_entity.id
_entity.type
_entity.pdbx_description
1 polymer ?
#
loop_
_entity_poly.entity_id
_entity_poly.type
_entity_poly.pdbx_seq_one_letter_code
_entity_poly.pdbx_strand_id
1 'polypeptide(L)'
;MIGLGLFLIYFILACFLVYYLRSPRKPSWWVKVVTQSPVCTYYFGPFDSLAEAESRQPEYIEDIKEEGAAEIISQIQRCQPQQLTICEDEDEEELIESLRF
;
A
#
# COMPACT_ATOMS: atom_id res chain seq x y z
N MET A 1 -47.37 6.78 -2.36
CA MET A 1 -46.64 6.36 -1.14
C MET A 1 -45.88 5.02 -1.28
N ILE A 2 -46.13 4.21 -2.33
CA ILE A 2 -45.46 2.91 -2.55
C ILE A 2 -43.99 3.06 -2.99
N GLY A 3 -43.67 4.11 -3.77
CA GLY A 3 -42.32 4.32 -4.31
C GLY A 3 -41.22 4.52 -3.27
N LEU A 4 -41.54 5.13 -2.12
CA LEU A 4 -40.55 5.34 -1.05
C LEU A 4 -40.18 4.02 -0.37
N GLY A 5 -41.17 3.14 -0.13
CA GLY A 5 -40.92 1.83 0.48
C GLY A 5 -40.03 0.94 -0.40
N LEU A 6 -40.29 0.91 -1.72
CA LEU A 6 -39.48 0.14 -2.67
C LEU A 6 -38.06 0.70 -2.81
N PHE A 7 -37.90 2.03 -2.78
CA PHE A 7 -36.59 2.67 -2.80
C PHE A 7 -35.76 2.32 -1.56
N LEU A 8 -36.37 2.36 -0.36
CA LEU A 8 -35.68 2.00 0.87
C LEU A 8 -35.28 0.52 0.90
N ILE A 9 -36.14 -0.38 0.42
CA ILE A 9 -35.81 -1.81 0.32
C ILE A 9 -34.67 -2.03 -0.66
N TYR A 10 -34.71 -1.41 -1.85
CA TYR A 10 -33.62 -1.48 -2.82
C TYR A 10 -32.31 -0.95 -2.23
N PHE A 11 -32.34 0.18 -1.53
CA PHE A 11 -31.16 0.76 -0.90
C PHE A 11 -30.60 -0.15 0.20
N ILE A 12 -31.46 -0.74 1.03
CA ILE A 12 -31.04 -1.72 2.05
C ILE A 12 -30.42 -2.95 1.38
N LEU A 13 -31.05 -3.52 0.35
CA LEU A 13 -30.52 -4.67 -0.39
C LEU A 13 -29.19 -4.33 -1.09
N ALA A 14 -29.06 -3.13 -1.65
CA ALA A 14 -27.82 -2.64 -2.25
C ALA A 14 -26.73 -2.46 -1.19
N CYS A 15 -27.04 -1.90 -0.03
CA CYS A 15 -26.11 -1.78 1.10
C CYS A 15 -25.67 -3.16 1.63
N PHE A 16 -26.61 -4.10 1.78
CA PHE A 16 -26.30 -5.48 2.16
C PHE A 16 -25.43 -6.15 1.09
N LEU A 17 -25.74 -5.98 -0.20
CA LEU A 17 -24.95 -6.53 -1.29
C LEU A 17 -23.53 -5.95 -1.26
N VAL A 18 -23.37 -4.64 -1.13
CA VAL A 18 -22.05 -3.98 -1.02
C VAL A 18 -21.30 -4.47 0.22
N TYR A 19 -21.99 -4.65 1.35
CA TYR A 19 -21.41 -5.21 2.57
C TYR A 19 -20.89 -6.63 2.35
N TYR A 20 -21.69 -7.52 1.75
CA TYR A 20 -21.29 -8.90 1.48
C TYR A 20 -20.21 -9.01 0.40
N LEU A 21 -20.19 -8.10 -0.58
CA LEU A 21 -19.15 -8.05 -1.61
C LEU A 21 -17.83 -7.49 -1.09
N ARG A 22 -17.83 -6.78 0.05
CA ARG A 22 -16.61 -6.23 0.64
C ARG A 22 -15.90 -7.30 1.47
N SER A 23 -15.09 -8.13 0.80
CA SER A 23 -14.17 -9.02 1.51
C SER A 23 -13.06 -8.21 2.21
N PRO A 24 -12.78 -8.46 3.51
CA PRO A 24 -11.62 -7.88 4.16
C PRO A 24 -10.36 -8.38 3.43
N ARG A 25 -9.47 -7.45 3.07
CA ARG A 25 -8.18 -7.81 2.48
C ARG A 25 -7.43 -8.65 3.53
N LYS A 26 -7.04 -9.87 3.16
CA LYS A 26 -6.25 -10.74 4.05
C LYS A 26 -4.79 -10.30 3.98
N PRO A 27 -4.04 -10.33 5.10
CA PRO A 27 -2.61 -10.02 5.08
C PRO A 27 -1.89 -11.06 4.22
N SER A 28 -1.05 -10.58 3.31
CA SER A 28 -0.25 -11.41 2.38
C SER A 28 1.23 -11.26 2.69
N TRP A 29 2.10 -11.99 2.01
CA TRP A 29 3.54 -11.80 2.17
C TRP A 29 3.98 -10.56 1.40
N TRP A 30 4.78 -9.71 2.04
CA TRP A 30 5.33 -8.49 1.47
C TRP A 30 6.80 -8.36 1.82
N VAL A 31 7.59 -7.86 0.88
CA VAL A 31 8.96 -7.41 1.12
C VAL A 31 8.88 -5.92 1.46
N LYS A 32 9.23 -5.55 2.70
CA LYS A 32 9.42 -4.17 3.12
C LYS A 32 10.88 -3.80 2.89
N VAL A 33 11.15 -2.73 2.17
CA VAL A 33 12.49 -2.17 1.99
C VAL A 33 12.50 -0.76 2.55
N VAL A 34 13.49 -0.42 3.36
CA VAL A 34 13.68 0.91 3.96
C VAL A 34 15.04 1.43 3.53
N THR A 35 15.08 2.69 3.10
CA THR A 35 16.29 3.42 2.69
C THR A 35 16.48 4.63 3.59
N GLN A 36 17.72 5.07 3.80
CA GLN A 36 18.02 6.24 4.64
C GLN A 36 18.44 7.48 3.83
N SER A 37 18.81 7.31 2.56
CA SER A 37 19.12 8.43 1.67
C SER A 37 18.71 8.05 0.25
N PRO A 38 17.58 8.56 -0.28
CA PRO A 38 16.53 9.29 0.46
C PRO A 38 15.83 8.41 1.52
N VAL A 39 15.14 9.02 2.49
CA VAL A 39 14.37 8.28 3.51
C VAL A 39 13.06 7.81 2.91
N CYS A 40 13.00 6.54 2.50
CA CYS A 40 11.84 5.95 1.88
C CYS A 40 11.56 4.54 2.42
N THR A 41 10.28 4.17 2.45
CA THR A 41 9.82 2.80 2.72
C THR A 41 9.02 2.29 1.54
N TYR A 42 9.46 1.18 0.97
CA TYR A 42 8.83 0.47 -0.14
C TYR A 42 8.21 -0.85 0.32
N TYR A 43 7.05 -1.21 -0.23
CA TYR A 43 6.39 -2.49 -0.03
C TYR A 43 6.15 -3.19 -1.36
N PHE A 44 6.81 -4.33 -1.58
CA PHE A 44 6.65 -5.16 -2.77
C PHE A 44 5.83 -6.41 -2.46
N GLY A 45 4.89 -6.75 -3.35
CA GLY A 45 3.92 -7.83 -3.18
C GLY A 45 2.55 -7.46 -3.77
N PRO A 46 1.47 -8.14 -3.35
CA PRO A 46 1.43 -9.27 -2.42
C PRO A 46 2.01 -10.55 -3.04
N PHE A 47 2.71 -11.35 -2.23
CA PHE A 47 3.16 -12.69 -2.60
C PHE A 47 2.29 -13.77 -1.94
N ASP A 48 2.14 -14.89 -2.64
CA ASP A 48 1.34 -16.03 -2.17
C ASP A 48 2.06 -16.80 -1.06
N SER A 49 3.39 -16.77 -1.06
CA SER A 49 4.23 -17.49 -0.10
C SER A 49 5.47 -16.71 0.33
N LEU A 50 6.03 -17.10 1.49
CA LEU A 50 7.32 -16.59 1.96
C LEU A 50 8.43 -16.90 0.95
N ALA A 51 8.45 -18.10 0.37
CA ALA A 51 9.47 -18.51 -0.59
C ALA A 51 9.43 -17.69 -1.89
N GLU A 52 8.24 -17.29 -2.36
CA GLU A 52 8.11 -16.37 -3.50
C GLU A 52 8.63 -14.97 -3.17
N ALA A 53 8.34 -14.48 -1.96
CA ALA A 53 8.86 -13.20 -1.50
C ALA A 53 10.40 -13.22 -1.38
N GLU A 54 10.96 -14.31 -0.83
CA GLU A 54 12.41 -14.51 -0.70
C GLU A 54 13.11 -14.61 -2.05
N SER A 55 12.49 -15.25 -3.05
CA SER A 55 13.11 -15.39 -4.37
C SER A 55 13.18 -14.07 -5.14
N ARG A 56 12.18 -13.18 -4.96
CA ARG A 56 12.13 -11.87 -5.62
C ARG A 56 12.78 -10.74 -4.83
N GLN A 57 12.98 -10.91 -3.52
CA GLN A 57 13.59 -9.89 -2.65
C GLN A 57 14.90 -9.29 -3.19
N PRO A 58 15.86 -10.07 -3.74
CA PRO A 58 17.12 -9.53 -4.25
C PRO A 58 16.94 -8.55 -5.41
N GLU A 59 15.98 -8.83 -6.31
CA GLU A 59 15.70 -7.99 -7.48
C GLU A 59 15.30 -6.56 -7.03
N TYR A 60 14.43 -6.45 -6.02
CA TYR A 60 14.00 -5.14 -5.50
C TYR A 60 15.12 -4.38 -4.79
N ILE A 61 16.01 -5.09 -4.09
CA ILE A 61 17.15 -4.45 -3.42
C ILE A 61 18.14 -3.93 -4.45
N GLU A 62 18.37 -4.69 -5.52
CA GLU A 62 19.26 -4.31 -6.62
C GLU A 62 18.73 -3.08 -7.34
N ASP A 63 17.45 -3.07 -7.73
CA ASP A 63 16.80 -1.92 -8.36
C ASP A 63 16.95 -0.63 -7.52
N ILE A 64 16.59 -0.70 -6.23
CA ILE A 64 16.68 0.46 -5.31
C ILE A 64 18.13 0.93 -5.13
N LYS A 65 19.08 0.00 -5.15
CA LYS A 65 20.50 0.34 -5.06
C LYS A 65 21.02 1.00 -6.34
N GLU A 66 20.56 0.57 -7.50
CA GLU A 66 20.90 1.19 -8.79
C GLU A 66 20.33 2.60 -8.92
N GLU A 67 19.18 2.87 -8.28
CA GLU A 67 18.61 4.22 -8.15
C GLU A 67 19.43 5.15 -7.23
N GLY A 68 20.48 4.63 -6.60
CA GLY A 68 21.42 5.42 -5.79
C GLY A 68 21.05 5.49 -4.31
N ALA A 69 20.10 4.68 -3.84
CA ALA A 69 19.72 4.68 -2.44
C ALA A 69 20.81 4.07 -1.55
N ALA A 70 21.06 4.69 -0.40
CA ALA A 70 22.01 4.21 0.60
C ALA A 70 21.31 3.57 1.81
N GLU A 71 22.05 2.70 2.50
CA GLU A 71 21.66 2.06 3.77
C GLU A 71 20.31 1.32 3.69
N ILE A 72 20.22 0.41 2.70
CA ILE A 72 19.02 -0.38 2.42
C ILE A 72 18.85 -1.50 3.44
N ILE A 73 17.70 -1.53 4.11
CA ILE A 73 17.27 -2.61 5.02
C ILE A 73 16.02 -3.25 4.44
N SER A 74 16.02 -4.59 4.29
CA SER A 74 14.84 -5.31 3.81
C SER A 74 14.36 -6.35 4.82
N GLN A 75 13.04 -6.52 4.89
CA GLN A 75 12.37 -7.48 5.77
C GLN A 75 11.13 -8.04 5.10
N ILE A 76 10.97 -9.36 5.12
CA ILE A 76 9.75 -10.02 4.67
C ILE A 76 8.78 -10.17 5.84
N GLN A 77 7.54 -9.76 5.64
CA GLN A 77 6.51 -9.82 6.69
C GLN A 77 5.12 -10.07 6.10
N ARG A 78 4.21 -10.61 6.94
CA ARG A 78 2.80 -10.64 6.61
C ARG A 78 2.13 -9.34 7.02
N CYS A 79 1.73 -8.54 6.05
CA CYS A 79 1.05 -7.28 6.31
C CYS A 79 0.06 -6.93 5.19
N GLN A 80 -0.53 -5.75 5.30
CA GLN A 80 -1.41 -5.16 4.30
C GLN A 80 -1.12 -3.65 4.24
N PRO A 81 -0.11 -3.24 3.46
CA PRO A 81 0.27 -1.83 3.38
C PRO A 81 -0.90 -1.00 2.82
N GLN A 82 -1.08 0.21 3.35
CA GLN A 82 -2.05 1.18 2.82
C GLN A 82 -1.45 1.95 1.64
N GLN A 83 -0.14 2.21 1.68
CA GLN A 83 0.66 2.83 0.64
C GLN A 83 1.86 1.95 0.33
N LEU A 84 2.26 1.90 -0.94
CA LEU A 84 3.37 1.06 -1.40
C LEU A 84 4.73 1.76 -1.32
N THR A 85 4.73 3.09 -1.42
CA THR A 85 5.92 3.93 -1.29
C THR A 85 5.58 5.07 -0.34
N ILE A 86 6.47 5.31 0.63
CA ILE A 86 6.33 6.37 1.64
C ILE A 86 7.71 7.02 1.75
N CYS A 87 7.86 8.26 1.29
CA CYS A 87 9.12 9.02 1.34
C CYS A 87 8.92 10.28 2.19
N GLU A 88 9.92 10.67 2.98
CA GLU A 88 9.83 11.88 3.82
C GLU A 88 9.91 13.19 3.02
N ASP A 89 10.41 13.14 1.77
CA ASP A 89 10.67 14.34 0.96
C ASP A 89 9.43 14.87 0.20
N GLU A 90 8.36 14.08 0.05
CA GLU A 90 7.19 14.47 -0.77
C GLU A 90 6.27 15.49 -0.08
N ASP A 91 6.28 15.57 1.25
CA ASP A 91 5.38 16.44 2.02
C ASP A 91 6.00 17.83 2.34
N GLU A 92 7.33 17.94 2.43
CA GLU A 92 7.99 19.21 2.77
C GLU A 92 8.13 20.17 1.57
N GLU A 93 8.34 19.67 0.35
CA GLU A 93 8.48 20.53 -0.84
C GLU A 93 7.16 21.25 -1.20
N GLU A 94 6.00 20.57 -1.10
CA GLU A 94 4.69 21.18 -1.36
C GLU A 94 4.33 22.24 -0.28
N LEU A 95 4.70 21.99 0.98
CA LEU A 95 4.53 22.95 2.08
C LEU A 95 5.46 24.16 1.95
N ILE A 96 6.73 23.95 1.62
CA ILE A 96 7.70 25.04 1.41
C ILE A 96 7.31 25.87 0.19
N GLU A 97 6.81 25.26 -0.89
CA GLU A 97 6.34 25.98 -2.07
C GLU A 97 5.04 26.77 -1.79
N SER A 98 4.12 26.21 -1.00
CA SER A 98 2.90 26.92 -0.56
C SER A 98 3.16 28.09 0.39
N LEU A 99 4.27 28.08 1.15
CA LEU A 99 4.70 29.16 2.04
C LEU A 99 5.58 30.21 1.34
N ARG A 100 5.96 29.96 0.08
CA ARG A 100 6.78 30.85 -0.75
C ARG A 100 5.94 31.82 -1.60
N PHE A 101 4.61 31.65 -1.63
CA PHE A 101 3.64 32.56 -2.24
C PHE A 101 2.81 33.32 -1.20
#